data_AF-A0A7S2C7X4-F1
#
_entry.id   AF-A0A7S2C7X4-F1
#
_cell.length_a   1.000
_cell.length_b   1.000
_cell.length_c   1.000
_cell.angle_alpha   90.00
_cell.angle_beta   90.00
_cell.angle_gamma   90.00
#
_symmetry.space_group_name_H-M   'P 1'
#
loop_
_entity.id
_entity.type
_entity.pdbx_description
1 polymer ?
#
loop_
_entity_poly.entity_id
_entity_poly.type
_entity_poly.pdbx_seq_one_letter_code
_entity_poly.pdbx_strand_id
1 'polypeptide(L)'
;KMRRTLVHLCRTDVEKCLKLARTVASKPTQISEGNNGVDLLITNYSAMDFPGKKQFLTQMAVEMAPSPMDVQTAVERFSVRDGDLPSSGEVIDCADDLRRSLEPLYERMAHNIAGSNADGGMKFVLDLRADLLRFCDLRSGEGLRNLDFNLRSLLLRWFSVGFLNLERITFESSSGALLEKITRYE
;
A
#
# COMPACT_ATOMS: atom_id res chain seq x y z
N LYS A 1 -18.60 24.35 -19.11
CA LYS A 1 -18.33 23.08 -19.84
C LYS A 1 -16.95 22.49 -19.52
N MET A 2 -15.84 23.25 -19.52
CA MET A 2 -14.48 22.75 -19.18
C MET A 2 -14.34 22.05 -17.81
N ARG A 3 -14.97 22.56 -16.73
CA ARG A 3 -14.91 21.91 -15.40
C ARG A 3 -15.50 20.50 -15.37
N ARG A 4 -16.50 20.19 -16.20
CA ARG A 4 -17.10 18.83 -16.26
C ARG A 4 -16.18 17.86 -16.98
N THR A 5 -15.49 18.30 -18.04
CA THR A 5 -14.55 17.46 -18.80
C THR A 5 -13.31 17.11 -17.97
N LEU A 6 -12.75 18.07 -17.22
CA LEU A 6 -11.61 17.84 -16.31
C LEU A 6 -11.94 16.86 -15.18
N VAL A 7 -13.14 16.97 -14.58
CA VAL A 7 -13.60 16.03 -13.54
C VAL A 7 -13.80 14.62 -14.12
N HIS A 8 -14.26 14.49 -15.37
CA HIS A 8 -14.39 13.19 -16.02
C HIS A 8 -13.05 12.54 -16.40
N LEU A 9 -12.05 13.32 -16.84
CA LEU A 9 -10.69 12.82 -17.08
C LEU A 9 -10.05 12.31 -15.77
N CYS A 10 -10.08 13.14 -14.73
CA CYS A 10 -9.52 12.78 -13.42
C CYS A 10 -10.15 11.49 -12.83
N ARG A 11 -11.48 11.33 -12.98
CA ARG A 11 -12.20 10.12 -12.52
C ARG A 11 -11.78 8.85 -13.27
N THR A 12 -11.49 8.96 -14.56
CA THR A 12 -11.08 7.82 -15.40
C THR A 12 -9.68 7.33 -15.02
N ASP A 13 -8.79 8.25 -14.66
CA ASP A 13 -7.42 7.91 -14.28
C ASP A 13 -7.33 7.31 -12.88
N VAL A 14 -8.19 7.74 -11.95
CA VAL A 14 -8.34 7.12 -10.63
C VAL A 14 -8.83 5.68 -10.74
N GLU A 15 -9.87 5.42 -11.55
CA GLU A 15 -10.39 4.05 -11.75
C GLU A 15 -9.35 3.11 -12.37
N LYS A 16 -8.55 3.60 -13.32
CA LYS A 16 -7.42 2.84 -13.88
C LYS A 16 -6.41 2.48 -12.80
N CYS A 17 -6.01 3.44 -11.96
CA CYS A 17 -5.05 3.20 -10.90
C CYS A 17 -5.58 2.21 -9.85
N LEU A 18 -6.86 2.27 -9.50
CA LEU A 18 -7.47 1.31 -8.58
C LEU A 18 -7.52 -0.11 -9.16
N LYS A 19 -7.73 -0.25 -10.47
CA LYS A 19 -7.64 -1.55 -11.14
C LYS A 19 -6.20 -2.09 -11.13
N LEU A 20 -5.21 -1.22 -11.36
CA LEU A 20 -3.80 -1.60 -11.28
C LEU A 20 -3.41 -1.99 -9.85
N ALA A 21 -3.79 -1.20 -8.85
CA ALA A 21 -3.57 -1.47 -7.42
C ALA A 21 -4.13 -2.85 -6.99
N ARG A 22 -5.37 -3.17 -7.40
CA ARG A 22 -5.97 -4.49 -7.17
C ARG A 22 -5.22 -5.61 -7.87
N THR A 23 -4.82 -5.39 -9.12
CA THR A 23 -4.04 -6.38 -9.88
C THR A 23 -2.72 -6.68 -9.17
N VAL A 24 -2.02 -5.64 -8.72
CA VAL A 24 -0.77 -5.74 -7.95
C VAL A 24 -1.00 -6.44 -6.61
N ALA A 25 -2.10 -6.17 -5.90
CA ALA A 25 -2.42 -6.86 -4.64
C ALA A 25 -2.72 -8.36 -4.83
N SER A 26 -3.40 -8.72 -5.92
CA SER A 26 -3.85 -10.08 -6.19
C SER A 26 -2.74 -11.04 -6.61
N LYS A 27 -1.74 -10.55 -7.35
CA LYS A 27 -0.61 -11.35 -7.83
C LYS A 27 0.52 -11.31 -6.80
N PRO A 28 0.83 -12.40 -6.08
CA PRO A 28 2.05 -12.46 -5.29
C PRO A 28 3.23 -12.26 -6.23
N THR A 29 4.21 -11.48 -5.80
CA THR A 29 5.46 -11.17 -6.50
C THR A 29 6.16 -12.45 -6.99
N GLN A 30 5.79 -12.93 -8.17
CA GLN A 30 6.64 -13.82 -8.95
C GLN A 30 7.70 -12.93 -9.59
N ILE A 31 8.96 -13.25 -9.31
CA ILE A 31 10.17 -12.51 -9.68
C ILE A 31 10.38 -12.43 -11.22
N SER A 32 9.47 -12.96 -12.04
CA SER A 32 9.77 -13.31 -13.43
C SER A 32 8.78 -12.85 -14.51
N GLU A 33 7.70 -12.14 -14.20
CA GLU A 33 6.81 -11.60 -15.25
C GLU A 33 6.46 -10.12 -15.04
N GLY A 34 7.34 -9.25 -15.54
CA GLY A 34 7.08 -7.85 -15.88
C GLY A 34 6.62 -6.96 -14.72
N ASN A 35 7.56 -6.24 -14.11
CA ASN A 35 7.32 -5.10 -13.20
C ASN A 35 6.44 -3.98 -13.81
N ASN A 36 6.09 -4.06 -15.10
CA ASN A 36 5.21 -3.13 -15.82
C ASN A 36 3.97 -2.71 -15.03
N GLY A 37 3.35 -3.60 -14.24
CA GLY A 37 2.17 -3.26 -13.45
C GLY A 37 2.44 -2.27 -12.31
N VAL A 38 3.56 -2.45 -11.61
CA VAL A 38 3.99 -1.58 -10.51
C VAL A 38 4.50 -0.26 -11.07
N ASP A 39 5.34 -0.28 -12.10
CA ASP A 39 5.89 0.92 -12.72
C ASP A 39 4.80 1.81 -13.32
N LEU A 40 3.79 1.21 -13.94
CA LEU A 40 2.64 1.92 -14.48
C LEU A 40 1.77 2.52 -13.37
N LEU A 41 1.61 1.84 -12.24
CA LEU A 41 0.91 2.38 -11.07
C LEU A 41 1.65 3.59 -10.51
N ILE A 42 2.97 3.48 -10.31
CA ILE A 42 3.82 4.57 -9.81
C ILE A 42 3.76 5.77 -10.75
N THR A 43 3.89 5.55 -12.05
CA THR A 43 3.86 6.60 -13.07
C THR A 43 2.51 7.31 -13.09
N ASN A 44 1.41 6.55 -13.14
CA ASN A 44 0.08 7.15 -13.19
C ASN A 44 -0.26 7.91 -11.90
N TYR A 45 0.07 7.36 -10.72
CA TYR A 45 -0.15 8.05 -9.45
C TYR A 45 0.68 9.33 -9.33
N SER A 46 1.94 9.30 -9.79
CA SER A 46 2.82 10.47 -9.78
C SER A 46 2.33 11.57 -10.72
N ALA A 47 1.67 11.21 -11.81
CA ALA A 47 1.05 12.16 -12.76
C ALA A 47 -0.27 12.77 -12.26
N MET A 48 -0.89 12.22 -11.21
CA MET A 48 -2.15 12.74 -10.67
C MET A 48 -1.98 14.07 -9.94
N ASP A 49 -3.01 14.91 -10.06
CA ASP A 49 -3.15 16.12 -9.27
C ASP A 49 -3.59 15.83 -7.84
N PHE A 50 -3.50 16.84 -6.97
CA PHE A 50 -3.85 16.70 -5.54
C PHE A 50 -5.30 16.22 -5.30
N PRO A 51 -6.33 16.74 -6.02
CA PRO A 51 -7.68 16.18 -5.94
C PRO A 51 -7.79 14.72 -6.38
N GLY A 52 -7.12 14.34 -7.47
CA GLY A 52 -7.10 12.96 -7.97
C GLY A 52 -6.46 12.00 -6.98
N LYS A 53 -5.32 12.38 -6.39
CA LYS A 53 -4.66 11.61 -5.32
C LYS A 53 -5.55 11.41 -4.10
N LYS A 54 -6.25 12.48 -3.66
CA LYS A 54 -7.21 12.39 -2.55
C LYS A 54 -8.33 11.40 -2.86
N GLN A 55 -8.89 11.49 -4.06
CA GLN A 55 -9.96 10.59 -4.49
C GLN A 55 -9.48 9.15 -4.56
N PHE A 56 -8.30 8.91 -5.14
CA PHE A 56 -7.67 7.60 -5.21
C PHE A 56 -7.48 6.99 -3.82
N LEU A 57 -6.84 7.72 -2.89
CA LEU A 57 -6.61 7.23 -1.52
C LEU A 57 -7.91 6.94 -0.77
N THR A 58 -8.92 7.80 -0.93
CA THR A 58 -10.23 7.62 -0.29
C THR A 58 -10.95 6.39 -0.83
N GLN A 59 -10.94 6.19 -2.15
CA GLN A 59 -11.55 5.01 -2.77
C GLN A 59 -10.78 3.73 -2.45
N MET A 60 -9.45 3.79 -2.47
CA MET A 60 -8.58 2.69 -2.09
C MET A 60 -8.86 2.22 -0.66
N ALA A 61 -9.01 3.16 0.28
CA ALA A 61 -9.32 2.82 1.68
C ALA A 61 -10.66 2.08 1.87
N VAL A 62 -11.62 2.25 0.95
CA VAL A 62 -12.94 1.61 1.01
C VAL A 62 -12.97 0.33 0.17
N GLU A 63 -12.55 0.39 -1.09
CA GLU A 63 -12.63 -0.73 -2.04
C GLU A 63 -11.63 -1.85 -1.74
N MET A 64 -10.51 -1.53 -1.09
CA MET A 64 -9.45 -2.49 -0.78
C MET A 64 -9.44 -2.90 0.71
N ALA A 65 -10.50 -2.57 1.45
CA ALA A 65 -10.72 -3.06 2.81
C ALA A 65 -11.10 -4.56 2.80
N PRO A 66 -10.94 -5.27 3.93
CA PRO A 66 -11.39 -6.66 4.06
C PRO A 66 -12.89 -6.80 3.78
N SER A 67 -13.26 -7.81 2.98
CA SER A 67 -14.65 -8.13 2.65
C SER A 67 -15.33 -8.82 3.84
N PRO A 68 -16.42 -8.27 4.40
CA PRO A 68 -17.12 -8.88 5.52
C PRO A 68 -17.60 -10.31 5.24
N MET A 69 -17.97 -10.60 3.98
CA MET A 69 -18.45 -11.92 3.57
C MET A 69 -17.33 -12.96 3.54
N ASP A 70 -16.14 -12.57 3.08
CA ASP A 70 -14.98 -13.47 3.04
C ASP A 70 -14.48 -13.76 4.45
N VAL A 71 -14.47 -12.73 5.32
CA VAL A 71 -14.13 -12.87 6.74
C VAL A 71 -15.13 -13.79 7.44
N GLN A 72 -16.43 -13.61 7.23
CA GLN A 72 -17.45 -14.47 7.83
C GLN A 72 -17.27 -15.93 7.40
N THR A 73 -17.04 -16.17 6.11
CA THR A 73 -16.81 -17.52 5.58
C THR A 73 -15.57 -18.16 6.21
N ALA A 74 -14.49 -17.39 6.40
CA ALA A 74 -13.27 -17.88 7.03
C ALA A 74 -13.48 -18.18 8.54
N VAL A 75 -14.25 -17.35 9.24
CA VAL A 75 -14.62 -17.58 10.65
C VAL A 75 -15.44 -18.86 10.80
N GLU A 76 -16.41 -19.10 9.91
CA GLU A 76 -17.22 -20.32 9.92
C GLU A 76 -16.37 -21.58 9.70
N ARG A 77 -15.34 -21.51 8.84
CA ARG A 77 -14.38 -22.61 8.64
C ARG A 77 -13.48 -22.85 9.84
N PHE A 78 -13.08 -21.79 10.54
CA PHE A 78 -12.25 -21.89 11.74
C PHE A 78 -13.05 -22.33 12.97
N SER A 79 -14.36 -22.09 12.99
CA SER A 79 -15.22 -22.50 14.10
C SER A 79 -15.25 -24.03 14.23
N VAL A 80 -15.11 -24.51 15.46
CA VAL A 80 -15.13 -25.95 15.76
C VAL A 80 -16.50 -26.50 15.37
N ARG A 81 -16.53 -27.45 14.44
CA ARG A 81 -17.72 -28.27 14.20
C ARG A 81 -17.87 -29.23 15.38
N ASP A 82 -19.07 -29.24 15.98
CA ASP A 82 -19.37 -30.16 17.08
C ASP A 82 -19.04 -31.62 16.68
N GLY A 83 -18.14 -32.25 17.44
CA GLY A 83 -17.97 -33.71 17.43
C GLY A 83 -16.63 -34.27 16.94
N ASP A 84 -15.81 -33.52 16.20
CA ASP A 84 -14.48 -33.96 15.75
C ASP A 84 -13.41 -32.93 16.13
N LEU A 85 -12.35 -33.35 16.82
CA LEU A 85 -11.17 -32.51 17.00
C LEU A 85 -10.45 -32.42 15.65
N PRO A 86 -10.36 -31.23 15.03
CA PRO A 86 -9.62 -31.06 13.79
C PRO A 86 -8.16 -31.46 13.99
N SER A 87 -7.57 -32.06 12.95
CA SER A 87 -6.14 -32.37 12.97
C SER A 87 -5.33 -31.07 13.12
N SER A 88 -4.13 -31.15 13.69
CA SER A 88 -3.28 -29.96 13.90
C SER A 88 -2.98 -29.22 12.59
N GLY A 89 -2.93 -29.92 11.45
CA GLY A 89 -2.75 -29.32 10.13
C GLY A 89 -3.95 -28.50 9.66
N GLU A 90 -5.16 -29.04 9.78
CA GLU A 90 -6.39 -28.35 9.39
C GLU A 90 -6.61 -27.06 10.20
N VAL A 91 -6.26 -27.07 11.49
CA VAL A 91 -6.34 -25.86 12.33
C VAL A 91 -5.39 -24.78 11.83
N ILE A 92 -4.18 -25.14 11.41
CA ILE A 92 -3.19 -24.19 10.88
C ILE A 92 -3.70 -23.60 9.56
N ASP A 93 -4.18 -24.44 8.64
CA ASP A 93 -4.70 -23.99 7.34
C ASP A 93 -5.90 -23.06 7.51
N CYS A 94 -6.84 -23.40 8.40
CA CYS A 94 -7.99 -22.55 8.70
C CYS A 94 -7.58 -21.22 9.36
N ALA A 95 -6.59 -21.23 10.25
CA ALA A 95 -6.06 -20.02 10.87
C ALA A 95 -5.37 -19.11 9.84
N ASP A 96 -4.64 -19.70 8.89
CA ASP A 96 -3.98 -18.98 7.80
C ASP A 96 -4.99 -18.36 6.84
N ASP A 97 -6.05 -19.09 6.48
CA ASP A 97 -7.15 -18.58 5.69
C ASP A 97 -7.87 -17.41 6.38
N LEU A 98 -8.12 -17.53 7.69
CA LEU A 98 -8.69 -16.43 8.48
C LEU A 98 -7.76 -15.21 8.49
N ARG A 99 -6.45 -15.39 8.71
CA ARG A 99 -5.48 -14.29 8.66
C ARG A 99 -5.49 -13.58 7.31
N ARG A 100 -5.49 -14.34 6.20
CA ARG A 100 -5.54 -13.78 4.83
C ARG A 100 -6.85 -13.04 4.54
N SER A 101 -7.97 -13.48 5.11
CA SER A 101 -9.27 -12.82 4.94
C SER A 101 -9.36 -11.47 5.66
N LEU A 102 -8.65 -11.33 6.79
CA LEU A 102 -8.60 -10.11 7.59
C LEU A 102 -7.58 -9.08 7.05
N GLU A 103 -6.62 -9.52 6.24
CA GLU A 103 -5.60 -8.65 5.66
C GLU A 103 -6.19 -7.76 4.55
N PRO A 104 -6.13 -6.42 4.67
CA PRO A 104 -6.60 -5.54 3.61
C PRO A 104 -5.77 -5.67 2.33
N LEU A 105 -6.41 -5.52 1.17
CA LEU A 105 -5.72 -5.62 -0.12
C LEU A 105 -4.66 -4.51 -0.31
N TYR A 106 -4.83 -3.35 0.33
CA TYR A 106 -3.84 -2.27 0.25
C TYR A 106 -2.54 -2.59 1.01
N GLU A 107 -2.59 -3.45 2.04
CA GLU A 107 -1.40 -3.93 2.75
C GLU A 107 -0.61 -4.90 1.85
N ARG A 108 -1.31 -5.84 1.22
CA ARG A 108 -0.74 -6.74 0.20
C ARG A 108 -0.13 -5.98 -0.97
N MET A 109 -0.83 -4.95 -1.46
CA MET A 109 -0.31 -4.06 -2.51
C MET A 109 0.99 -3.39 -2.07
N ALA A 110 1.01 -2.79 -0.88
CA ALA A 110 2.21 -2.11 -0.36
C ALA A 110 3.38 -3.08 -0.20
N HIS A 111 3.13 -4.30 0.31
CA HIS A 111 4.12 -5.38 0.38
C HIS A 111 4.68 -5.76 -1.00
N ASN A 112 3.80 -5.98 -1.99
CA ASN A 112 4.22 -6.36 -3.33
C ASN A 112 5.00 -5.24 -4.03
N ILE A 113 4.64 -3.97 -3.82
CA ILE A 113 5.39 -2.82 -4.37
C ILE A 113 6.76 -2.70 -3.69
N ALA A 114 6.81 -2.79 -2.36
CA ALA A 114 8.06 -2.68 -1.61
C ALA A 114 9.03 -3.85 -1.87
N GLY A 115 8.50 -5.06 -2.13
CA GLY A 115 9.28 -6.25 -2.47
C GLY A 115 9.58 -6.41 -3.97
N SER A 116 9.03 -5.56 -4.83
CA SER A 116 9.34 -5.58 -6.26
C SER A 116 10.72 -4.98 -6.55
N ASN A 117 11.39 -5.46 -7.60
CA ASN A 117 12.62 -4.85 -8.13
C ASN A 117 12.33 -3.52 -8.88
N ALA A 118 11.20 -2.86 -8.60
CA ALA A 118 10.80 -1.64 -9.27
C ALA A 118 11.63 -0.48 -8.73
N ASP A 119 12.16 0.35 -9.64
CA ASP A 119 12.90 1.54 -9.27
C ASP A 119 12.00 2.49 -8.48
N GLY A 120 12.31 2.65 -7.19
CA GLY A 120 11.55 3.53 -6.31
C GLY A 120 10.26 2.95 -5.73
N GLY A 121 10.05 1.63 -5.74
CA GLY A 121 8.89 1.00 -5.09
C GLY A 121 8.73 1.39 -3.60
N MET A 122 9.80 1.33 -2.82
CA MET A 122 9.79 1.79 -1.43
C MET A 122 9.50 3.30 -1.30
N LYS A 123 10.10 4.10 -2.19
CA LYS A 123 9.87 5.56 -2.23
C LYS A 123 8.39 5.87 -2.52
N PHE A 124 7.76 5.12 -3.41
CA PHE A 124 6.35 5.27 -3.70
C PHE A 124 5.48 5.05 -2.46
N VAL A 125 5.76 4.03 -1.64
CA VAL A 125 4.99 3.80 -0.41
C VAL A 125 5.18 4.94 0.60
N LEU A 126 6.39 5.49 0.70
CA LEU A 126 6.66 6.69 1.50
C LEU A 126 5.89 7.92 0.98
N ASP A 127 5.92 8.18 -0.33
CA ASP A 127 5.22 9.29 -0.98
C ASP A 127 3.70 9.14 -0.80
N LEU A 128 3.17 7.91 -0.90
CA LEU A 128 1.77 7.59 -0.66
C LEU A 128 1.34 7.96 0.76
N ARG A 129 2.15 7.62 1.77
CA ARG A 129 1.89 8.01 3.15
C ARG A 129 2.04 9.53 3.35
N ALA A 130 3.04 10.16 2.72
CA ALA A 130 3.21 11.61 2.79
C ALA A 130 1.98 12.35 2.23
N ASP A 131 1.46 11.91 1.08
CA ASP A 131 0.22 12.42 0.50
C ASP A 131 -0.97 12.13 1.44
N LEU A 132 -1.06 10.93 2.01
CA LEU A 132 -2.12 10.57 2.95
C LEU A 132 -2.13 11.47 4.19
N LEU A 133 -0.97 11.77 4.77
CA LEU A 133 -0.87 12.68 5.93
C LEU A 133 -1.35 14.10 5.60
N ARG A 134 -1.20 14.55 4.35
CA ARG A 134 -1.75 15.84 3.89
C ARG A 134 -3.27 15.84 3.77
N PHE A 135 -3.89 14.67 3.71
CA PHE A 135 -5.35 14.50 3.64
C PHE A 135 -5.98 14.01 4.94
N CYS A 136 -5.19 13.52 5.90
CA CYS A 136 -5.66 13.05 7.20
C CYS A 136 -5.84 14.23 8.17
N ASP A 137 -6.93 14.97 8.00
CA ASP A 137 -7.43 15.89 9.03
C ASP A 137 -8.33 15.13 10.04
N LEU A 138 -8.63 15.74 11.19
CA LEU A 138 -9.54 15.19 12.21
C LEU A 138 -10.95 14.83 11.67
N ARG A 139 -11.33 15.33 10.48
CA ARG A 139 -12.59 15.03 9.78
C ARG A 139 -12.48 13.94 8.72
N SER A 140 -11.30 13.37 8.52
CA SER A 140 -11.10 12.31 7.54
C SER A 140 -11.80 11.03 8.01
N GLY A 141 -12.44 10.34 7.06
CA GLY A 141 -13.22 9.14 7.35
C GLY A 141 -12.36 8.01 7.95
N GLU A 142 -13.01 7.09 8.66
CA GLU A 142 -12.36 5.96 9.35
C GLU A 142 -11.44 5.15 8.43
N GLY A 143 -11.82 4.96 7.16
CA GLY A 143 -10.99 4.24 6.19
C GLY A 143 -9.61 4.85 5.97
N LEU A 144 -9.49 6.18 5.85
CA LEU A 144 -8.19 6.84 5.64
C LEU A 144 -7.29 6.72 6.87
N ARG A 145 -7.87 6.77 8.07
CA ARG A 145 -7.12 6.59 9.32
C ARG A 145 -6.60 5.16 9.44
N ASN A 146 -7.42 4.17 9.10
CA ASN A 146 -7.00 2.77 9.07
C ASN A 146 -5.90 2.54 8.05
N LEU A 147 -6.00 3.16 6.86
CA LEU A 147 -4.95 3.09 5.86
C LEU A 147 -3.62 3.71 6.36
N ASP A 148 -3.65 4.89 7.00
CA ASP A 148 -2.44 5.48 7.63
C ASP A 148 -1.82 4.52 8.63
N PHE A 149 -2.64 3.98 9.54
CA PHE A 149 -2.18 3.11 10.60
C PHE A 149 -1.47 1.86 10.05
N ASN A 150 -2.05 1.24 9.02
CA ASN A 150 -1.44 0.08 8.35
C ASN A 150 -0.14 0.47 7.63
N LEU A 151 -0.12 1.56 6.85
CA LEU A 151 1.10 2.03 6.18
C LEU A 151 2.21 2.38 7.18
N ARG A 152 1.88 3.05 8.29
CA ARG A 152 2.82 3.32 9.37
C ARG A 152 3.39 2.03 9.94
N SER A 153 2.54 1.04 10.20
CA SER A 153 2.96 -0.25 10.74
C SER A 153 3.87 -1.03 9.80
N LEU A 154 3.62 -0.96 8.49
CA LEU A 154 4.47 -1.52 7.44
C LEU A 154 5.84 -0.83 7.38
N LEU A 155 5.84 0.50 7.34
CA LEU A 155 7.07 1.29 7.28
C LEU A 155 7.93 1.10 8.52
N LEU A 156 7.34 0.96 9.71
CA LEU A 156 8.11 0.64 10.93
C LEU A 156 8.79 -0.73 10.85
N ARG A 157 8.18 -1.70 10.17
CA ARG A 157 8.77 -3.04 9.95
C ARG A 157 9.93 -2.97 8.95
N TRP A 158 9.81 -2.16 7.89
CA TRP A 158 10.84 -2.04 6.85
C TRP A 158 12.00 -1.10 7.21
N PHE A 159 11.73 0.01 7.88
CA PHE A 159 12.75 0.97 8.36
C PHE A 159 13.25 0.58 9.76
N SER A 160 13.62 -0.69 9.93
CA SER A 160 14.26 -1.17 11.14
C SER A 160 15.75 -0.80 11.13
N VAL A 161 16.35 -0.67 12.32
CA VAL A 161 17.76 -0.30 12.52
C VAL A 161 18.71 -1.22 11.73
N GLY A 162 18.34 -2.49 11.52
CA GLY A 162 19.14 -3.43 10.74
C GLY A 162 19.24 -3.13 9.24
N PHE A 163 18.42 -2.22 8.71
CA PHE A 163 18.44 -1.79 7.31
C PHE A 163 19.04 -0.38 7.11
N LEU A 164 19.53 0.25 8.19
CA LEU A 164 20.09 1.60 8.14
C LEU A 164 21.61 1.54 8.14
N ASN A 165 22.22 2.19 7.14
CA ASN A 165 23.67 2.39 7.12
C ASN A 165 24.01 3.72 7.77
N LEU A 166 24.88 3.67 8.78
CA LEU A 166 25.46 4.87 9.37
C LEU A 166 26.64 5.31 8.51
N GLU A 167 26.48 6.44 7.82
CA GLU A 167 27.53 7.04 7.01
C GLU A 167 28.00 8.36 7.61
N ARG A 168 29.32 8.55 7.65
CA ARG A 168 29.91 9.82 8.05
C ARG A 168 29.91 10.77 6.87
N ILE A 169 29.20 11.90 7.00
CA ILE A 169 29.14 12.95 5.99
C ILE A 169 30.27 13.95 6.26
N THR A 170 31.22 14.09 5.32
CA THR A 170 32.24 15.16 5.35
C THR A 170 32.21 15.98 4.07
N PHE A 171 32.70 17.22 4.13
CA PHE A 171 32.68 18.14 2.99
C PHE A 171 33.53 17.64 1.81
N GLU A 172 34.62 16.92 2.10
CA GLU A 172 35.61 16.47 1.12
C GLU A 172 35.24 15.14 0.45
N SER A 173 34.47 14.29 1.13
CA SER A 173 34.14 12.93 0.68
C SER A 173 32.71 12.78 0.18
N SER A 174 31.81 13.69 0.53
CA SER A 174 30.41 13.63 0.15
C SER A 174 30.17 14.23 -1.23
N SER A 175 29.26 13.63 -2.00
CA SER A 175 28.82 14.23 -3.26
C SER A 175 28.09 15.56 -3.01
N GLY A 176 28.28 16.54 -3.91
CA GLY A 176 27.56 17.82 -3.83
C GLY A 176 26.04 17.66 -3.82
N ALA A 177 25.51 16.64 -4.50
CA ALA A 177 24.09 16.31 -4.49
C ALA A 177 23.57 15.81 -3.13
N LEU A 178 24.41 15.13 -2.34
CA LEU A 178 24.07 14.76 -0.97
C LEU A 178 24.04 16.00 -0.06
N LEU A 179 25.04 16.88 -0.19
CA LEU A 179 25.10 18.13 0.57
C LEU A 179 23.90 19.03 0.26
N GLU A 180 23.52 19.18 -1.02
CA GLU A 180 22.32 19.93 -1.42
C GLU A 180 21.03 19.34 -0.80
N LYS A 181 20.92 18.02 -0.74
CA LYS A 181 19.77 17.37 -0.08
C LYS A 181 19.74 17.71 1.41
N ILE A 182 20.87 17.67 2.12
CA ILE A 182 20.92 18.00 3.55
C ILE A 182 20.48 19.44 3.76
N THR A 183 21.06 20.39 3.02
CA THR A 183 20.68 21.81 3.11
C THR A 183 19.20 22.06 2.86
N ARG A 184 18.52 21.23 2.06
CA ARG A 184 17.08 21.36 1.78
C ARG A 184 16.18 20.91 2.94
N TYR A 185 16.67 20.00 3.78
CA TYR A 185 15.89 19.38 4.87
C TYR A 185 16.27 19.91 6.26
N GLU A 186 17.30 20.75 6.38
CA GLU A 186 17.51 21.63 7.55
C GLU A 186 16.52 22.80 7.54
#